data_AF-A0A392RMQ0-F1
#
_entry.id   AF-A0A392RMQ0-F1
#
_cell.length_a   1.000
_cell.length_b   1.000
_cell.length_c   1.000
_cell.angle_alpha   90.00
_cell.angle_beta   90.00
_cell.angle_gamma   90.00
#
_symmetry.space_group_name_H-M   'P 1'
#
loop_
_entity.id
_entity.type
_entity.pdbx_description
1 polymer ?
#
loop_
_entity_poly.entity_id
_entity_poly.type
_entity_poly.pdbx_seq_one_letter_code
_entity_poly.pdbx_strand_id
1 'polypeptide(L)'
;IFIKTMVEDDDKEVVAQACTNVADIIRDYGYATLEPYLPKLVHATLLLLQEKSACQQVESDSEIDDEDSAHDEVLMDAVSDLLPAFAKAMGAQFDSIFAQLFDP
;
A
#
# COMPACT_ATOMS: atom_id res chain seq x y z
N ILE A 1 -2.86 -7.59 11.32
CA ILE A 1 -1.87 -6.62 11.85
C ILE A 1 -1.39 -5.73 10.71
N PHE A 2 -0.78 -6.27 9.64
CA PHE A 2 -0.31 -5.47 8.49
C PHE A 2 -1.33 -4.51 7.88
N ILE A 3 -2.54 -4.96 7.53
CA ILE A 3 -3.60 -4.07 7.00
C ILE A 3 -3.92 -2.91 7.95
N LYS A 4 -3.92 -3.17 9.26
CA LYS A 4 -4.17 -2.13 10.26
C LYS A 4 -3.02 -1.13 10.27
N THR A 5 -1.79 -1.63 10.31
CA THR A 5 -0.57 -0.81 10.24
C THR A 5 -0.56 0.08 8.99
N MET A 6 -0.88 -0.48 7.82
CA MET A 6 -0.94 0.27 6.55
C MET A 6 -1.91 1.47 6.56
N VAL A 7 -2.93 1.47 7.43
CA VAL A 7 -3.99 2.49 7.44
C VAL A 7 -3.87 3.43 8.64
N GLU A 8 -3.58 2.88 9.81
CA GLU A 8 -3.72 3.57 11.09
C GLU A 8 -2.39 3.95 11.75
N ASP A 9 -1.26 3.41 11.29
CA ASP A 9 0.06 3.76 11.83
C ASP A 9 0.51 5.13 11.30
N ASP A 10 1.12 5.94 12.16
CA ASP A 10 1.56 7.29 11.88
C ASP A 10 3.04 7.35 11.42
N ASP A 11 3.79 6.27 11.58
CA ASP A 11 5.19 6.19 11.17
C ASP A 11 5.33 5.68 9.72
N LYS A 12 5.85 6.54 8.82
CA LYS A 12 6.00 6.23 7.39
C LYS A 12 6.93 5.04 7.14
N GLU A 13 7.99 4.85 7.93
CA GLU A 13 8.92 3.72 7.77
C GLU A 13 8.26 2.41 8.18
N VAL A 14 7.50 2.41 9.27
CA VAL A 14 6.73 1.24 9.73
C VAL A 14 5.69 0.84 8.68
N VAL A 15 5.01 1.82 8.09
CA VAL A 15 4.04 1.59 7.01
C VAL A 15 4.71 1.08 5.73
N ALA A 16 5.84 1.66 5.33
CA ALA A 16 6.61 1.21 4.18
C ALA A 16 7.05 -0.25 4.34
N GLN A 17 7.60 -0.60 5.51
CA GLN A 17 8.02 -1.97 5.81
C GLN A 17 6.83 -2.95 5.82
N ALA A 18 5.66 -2.52 6.29
CA ALA A 18 4.44 -3.31 6.21
C ALA A 18 4.02 -3.57 4.75
N CYS A 19 4.10 -2.56 3.88
CA CYS A 19 3.81 -2.71 2.44
C CYS A 19 4.76 -3.70 1.77
N THR A 20 6.07 -3.58 2.01
CA THR A 20 7.08 -4.52 1.50
C THR A 20 6.80 -5.96 1.92
N ASN A 21 6.52 -6.18 3.20
CA ASN A 21 6.21 -7.52 3.72
C ASN A 21 4.93 -8.10 3.08
N VAL A 22 3.91 -7.26 2.88
CA VAL A 22 2.67 -7.68 2.22
C VAL A 22 2.92 -8.03 0.75
N ALA A 23 3.72 -7.24 0.03
CA ALA A 23 4.09 -7.52 -1.35
C ALA A 23 4.80 -8.88 -1.49
N ASP A 24 5.73 -9.18 -0.58
CA ASP A 24 6.46 -10.45 -0.57
C ASP A 24 5.54 -11.64 -0.27
N ILE A 25 4.64 -11.51 0.72
CA ILE A 25 3.63 -12.53 1.01
C ILE A 25 2.74 -12.78 -0.22
N ILE A 26 2.33 -11.72 -0.93
CA ILE A 26 1.51 -11.84 -2.13
C ILE A 26 2.26 -12.62 -3.22
N ARG A 27 3.55 -12.32 -3.42
CA ARG A 27 4.41 -12.97 -4.42
C ARG A 27 4.64 -14.45 -4.12
N ASP A 28 4.73 -14.83 -2.84
CA ASP A 28 5.10 -16.19 -2.43
C ASP A 28 3.91 -17.15 -2.31
N TYR A 29 2.74 -16.69 -1.87
CA TYR A 29 1.61 -17.55 -1.53
C TYR A 29 0.48 -17.58 -2.59
N GLY A 30 0.49 -16.66 -3.56
CA GLY A 30 -0.45 -16.63 -4.68
C GLY A 30 -1.91 -16.33 -4.30
N TYR A 31 -2.79 -16.27 -5.30
CA TYR A 31 -4.16 -15.72 -5.14
C TYR A 31 -5.04 -16.42 -4.11
N ALA A 32 -5.06 -17.76 -4.08
CA ALA A 32 -6.02 -18.52 -3.27
C ALA A 32 -5.88 -18.23 -1.75
N THR A 33 -4.67 -17.93 -1.29
CA THR A 33 -4.41 -17.55 0.11
C THR A 33 -4.83 -16.10 0.40
N LEU A 34 -4.80 -15.24 -0.61
CA LEU A 34 -5.06 -13.81 -0.49
C LEU A 34 -6.53 -13.44 -0.66
N GLU A 35 -7.29 -14.22 -1.45
CA GLU A 35 -8.68 -13.93 -1.83
C GLU A 35 -9.57 -13.44 -0.67
N PRO A 36 -9.56 -14.04 0.54
CA PRO A 36 -10.41 -13.58 1.64
C PRO A 36 -10.06 -12.19 2.18
N TYR A 37 -8.81 -11.76 1.98
CA TYR A 37 -8.27 -10.50 2.51
C TYR A 37 -8.13 -9.42 1.43
N LEU A 38 -8.24 -9.81 0.17
CA LEU A 38 -7.98 -8.98 -1.00
C LEU A 38 -8.76 -7.66 -1.00
N PRO A 39 -10.08 -7.61 -0.70
CA PRO A 39 -10.80 -6.33 -0.68
C PRO A 39 -10.23 -5.35 0.34
N LYS A 40 -9.78 -5.85 1.50
CA LYS A 40 -9.18 -5.02 2.56
C LYS A 40 -7.78 -4.56 2.19
N LEU A 41 -6.99 -5.43 1.56
CA LEU A 41 -5.65 -5.11 1.08
C LEU A 41 -5.68 -4.06 -0.04
N VAL A 42 -6.58 -4.24 -1.02
CA VAL A 42 -6.80 -3.25 -2.11
C VAL A 42 -7.26 -1.93 -1.53
N HIS A 43 -8.21 -1.94 -0.59
CA HIS A 43 -8.68 -0.71 0.05
C HIS A 43 -7.56 0.02 0.81
N ALA A 44 -6.76 -0.70 1.60
CA ALA A 44 -5.62 -0.11 2.31
C ALA A 44 -4.58 0.46 1.33
N THR A 45 -4.29 -0.27 0.25
CA THR A 45 -3.39 0.20 -0.83
C THR A 45 -3.93 1.47 -1.49
N LEU A 46 -5.24 1.53 -1.74
CA LEU A 46 -5.89 2.71 -2.32
C LEU A 46 -5.81 3.92 -1.40
N LEU A 47 -5.99 3.74 -0.08
CA LEU A 47 -5.84 4.85 0.87
C LEU A 47 -4.42 5.41 0.85
N LEU A 48 -3.39 4.55 0.81
CA LEU A 48 -2.00 4.97 0.72
C LEU A 48 -1.67 5.69 -0.59
N LEU A 49 -2.18 5.18 -1.72
CA LEU A 49 -2.01 5.81 -3.05
C LEU A 49 -2.71 7.17 -3.16
N GLN A 50 -3.78 7.37 -2.38
CA GLN A 50 -4.52 8.63 -2.32
C GLN A 50 -4.01 9.55 -1.20
N GLU A 51 -2.89 9.20 -0.56
CA GLU A 51 -2.29 9.93 0.55
C GLU A 51 -3.21 10.08 1.78
N LYS A 52 -4.15 9.16 1.99
CA LYS A 52 -5.20 9.23 3.02
C LYS A 52 -4.92 8.39 4.27
N SER A 53 -3.80 7.68 4.33
CA SER A 53 -3.44 6.91 5.54
C SER A 53 -2.91 7.82 6.65
N ALA A 54 -2.97 7.35 7.90
CA ALA A 54 -2.58 8.15 9.06
C ALA A 54 -1.17 8.74 8.93
N CYS A 55 -0.16 7.94 8.57
CA CYS A 55 1.22 8.41 8.36
C CYS A 55 1.40 9.53 7.30
N GLN A 56 0.44 9.70 6.37
CA GLN A 56 0.47 10.74 5.34
C GLN A 56 -0.35 11.97 5.73
N GLN A 57 -1.19 11.86 6.77
CA GLN A 57 -2.09 12.93 7.22
C GLN A 57 -1.54 13.71 8.42
N VAL A 58 -0.57 13.15 9.15
CA VAL A 58 -0.05 13.71 10.42
C VAL A 58 0.74 15.01 10.21
N GLU A 59 1.38 15.21 9.05
CA GLU A 59 2.32 16.32 8.82
C GLU A 59 1.85 17.38 7.81
N SER A 60 0.57 17.35 7.38
CA SER A 60 0.03 18.31 6.40
C SER A 60 -0.01 19.79 6.89
N ASP A 61 0.38 20.05 8.15
CA ASP A 61 0.38 21.36 8.81
C ASP A 61 1.80 21.89 9.17
N SER A 62 2.87 21.16 8.84
CA SER A 62 4.28 21.57 9.07
C SER A 62 5.03 21.88 7.77
N GLU A 63 6.05 22.75 7.83
CA GLU A 63 6.93 23.01 6.68
C GLU A 63 7.60 21.70 6.27
N ILE A 64 7.36 21.25 5.02
CA ILE A 64 7.93 20.03 4.44
C ILE A 64 9.46 20.14 4.51
N ASP A 65 10.09 19.29 5.31
CA ASP A 65 11.56 19.17 5.41
C ASP A 65 12.07 18.14 4.38
N ASP A 66 13.33 18.25 3.98
CA ASP A 66 13.98 17.37 2.99
C ASP A 66 13.99 15.90 3.46
N GLU A 67 14.02 15.66 4.78
CA GLU A 67 13.93 14.33 5.39
C GLU A 67 12.54 13.70 5.18
N ASP A 68 11.48 14.49 5.30
CA ASP A 68 10.10 14.01 5.11
C ASP A 68 9.84 13.59 3.65
N SER A 69 10.37 14.37 2.70
CA SER A 69 10.33 14.02 1.28
C SER A 69 11.03 12.70 0.97
N ALA A 70 12.11 12.36 1.68
CA ALA A 70 12.82 11.09 1.50
C ALA A 70 12.01 9.91 2.05
N HIS A 71 11.33 10.08 3.18
CA HIS A 71 10.44 9.06 3.73
C HIS A 71 9.20 8.82 2.86
N ASP A 72 8.65 9.88 2.25
CA ASP A 72 7.56 9.77 1.29
C ASP A 72 7.96 8.97 0.03
N GLU A 73 9.17 9.20 -0.50
CA GLU A 73 9.68 8.43 -1.63
C GLU A 73 9.77 6.94 -1.29
N VAL A 74 10.37 6.60 -0.14
CA VAL A 74 10.50 5.21 0.33
C VAL A 74 9.13 4.56 0.56
N LEU A 75 8.20 5.29 1.16
CA LEU A 75 6.84 4.82 1.38
C LEU A 75 6.14 4.54 0.04
N MET A 76 6.17 5.50 -0.88
CA MET A 76 5.46 5.39 -2.15
C MET A 76 6.07 4.36 -3.10
N ASP A 77 7.38 4.13 -3.03
CA ASP A 77 8.04 2.99 -3.70
C ASP A 77 7.48 1.66 -3.16
N ALA A 78 7.43 1.49 -1.84
CA ALA A 78 6.89 0.27 -1.21
C ALA A 78 5.40 0.06 -1.52
N VAL A 79 4.60 1.13 -1.55
CA VAL A 79 3.17 1.10 -1.90
C VAL A 79 2.99 0.72 -3.37
N SER A 80 3.78 1.30 -4.27
CA SER A 80 3.71 1.03 -5.71
C SER A 80 4.05 -0.43 -6.02
N ASP A 81 4.93 -1.04 -5.21
CA ASP A 81 5.35 -2.43 -5.33
C ASP A 81 4.25 -3.46 -5.03
N LEU A 82 3.17 -3.04 -4.35
CA LEU A 82 1.98 -3.85 -4.13
C LEU A 82 1.20 -4.09 -5.43
N LEU A 83 1.19 -3.11 -6.35
CA LEU A 83 0.46 -3.19 -7.62
C LEU A 83 0.91 -4.36 -8.50
N PRO A 84 2.22 -4.49 -8.85
CA PRO A 84 2.68 -5.64 -9.62
C PRO A 84 2.57 -6.95 -8.82
N ALA A 85 2.63 -6.90 -7.48
CA ALA A 85 2.40 -8.09 -6.66
C ALA A 85 0.97 -8.62 -6.81
N PHE A 86 -0.05 -7.75 -6.68
CA PHE A 86 -1.45 -8.12 -6.92
C PHE A 86 -1.66 -8.64 -8.34
N ALA A 87 -1.16 -7.91 -9.35
CA ALA A 87 -1.32 -8.29 -10.74
C ALA A 87 -0.75 -9.69 -11.02
N LYS A 88 0.45 -9.99 -10.49
CA LYS A 88 1.10 -11.28 -10.65
C LYS A 88 0.36 -12.41 -9.93
N ALA A 89 -0.12 -12.18 -8.71
CA ALA A 89 -0.84 -13.19 -7.96
C ALA A 89 -2.19 -13.53 -8.62
N MET A 90 -2.89 -12.52 -9.13
CA MET A 90 -4.28 -12.64 -9.61
C MET A 90 -4.42 -12.96 -11.10
N GLY A 91 -3.41 -12.66 -11.91
CA GLY A 91 -3.51 -12.74 -13.36
C GLY A 91 -4.71 -11.94 -13.90
N ALA A 92 -5.54 -12.58 -14.72
CA ALA A 92 -6.69 -11.92 -15.36
C ALA A 92 -7.74 -11.38 -14.37
N GLN A 93 -7.81 -11.89 -13.14
CA GLN A 93 -8.75 -11.39 -12.14
C GLN A 93 -8.40 -9.98 -11.64
N PHE A 94 -7.17 -9.51 -11.91
CA PHE A 94 -6.73 -8.18 -11.54
C PHE A 94 -7.49 -7.05 -12.27
N ASP A 95 -8.16 -7.34 -13.38
CA ASP A 95 -8.90 -6.35 -14.19
C ASP A 95 -9.89 -5.51 -13.36
N SER A 96 -10.61 -6.15 -12.43
CA SER A 96 -11.57 -5.47 -11.56
C SER A 96 -10.92 -4.55 -10.50
N ILE A 97 -9.65 -4.80 -10.17
CA ILE A 97 -8.86 -3.99 -9.23
C ILE A 97 -8.10 -2.90 -9.97
N PHE A 98 -7.62 -3.18 -11.19
CA PHE A 98 -6.96 -2.20 -12.04
C PHE A 98 -7.85 -0.95 -12.21
N ALA A 99 -9.14 -1.13 -12.50
CA ALA A 99 -10.05 0.00 -12.58
C ALA A 99 -10.17 0.79 -11.27
N GLN A 100 -10.07 0.16 -10.10
CA GLN A 100 -10.17 0.86 -8.81
C GLN A 100 -8.89 1.64 -8.43
N LEU A 101 -7.73 1.17 -8.90
CA LEU A 101 -6.43 1.74 -8.53
C LEU A 101 -5.92 2.77 -9.54
N PHE A 102 -6.42 2.75 -10.78
CA PHE A 102 -5.92 3.59 -11.89
C PHE A 102 -6.96 4.56 -12.47
N ASP A 103 -8.18 4.61 -11.93
CA ASP A 103 -9.18 5.63 -12.30
C ASP A 103 -8.89 6.92 -11.50
N PRO A 104 -8.78 8.10 -12.17
CA PRO A 104 -8.41 9.37 -11.53
C PRO A 104 -9.43 9.93 -10.53
#